data_AF-A0A0J9WID1-F1
#
_entry.id   AF-A0A0J9WID1-F1
#
_cell.length_a   1.000
_cell.length_b   1.000
_cell.length_c   1.000
_cell.angle_alpha   90.00
_cell.angle_beta   90.00
_cell.angle_gamma   90.00
#
_symmetry.space_group_name_H-M   'P 1'
#
loop_
_entity.id
_entity.type
_entity.pdbx_description
1 polymer ?
#
loop_
_entity_poly.entity_id
_entity_poly.type
_entity_poly.pdbx_seq_one_letter_code
_entity_poly.pdbx_strand_id
1 'polypeptide(L)'
;MVTAREVYGNDETATVDMPQYGLLLVVLCLALLSSSGQSDICIGKNRRYSQPFSNSSNIPEDQLRSELWCKARLILGYVSTDMSLEAAQANMLASIYMGASGAVAEAFHWAHATAVKCESMAQLQAKNESISDGFRRLYWISFIYECDFISEISVVSPSGIARYEDKIPYPAFTAENHPISPSVPESSEANSIRSQEELVAFQITTNSAIRRFLNTVNSVVYDDKEQFRTRRSNYASWLLRISEDLWSHHSAIYRNLPEFLLSNPSQDVPMTGADTSSPASLQSPTARIQGIPVGNNSWNILRLKGRYYAGQYIIHRPFIEFIVLNIDNFESHPCKDAVLKRSKSCLDGCMGFIKVFDVQTVNSLTCLFPTGMVTFTMTIILMVATIFPIFKDLLPDDVEDVILGGKRNLARFSQSVAEFSWHIEILERLDVARRNRIVRHEE
;
A
#
# COMPACT_ATOMS: atom_id res chain seq x y z
N MET A 1 -19.72 -19.16 35.72
CA MET A 1 -20.43 -18.35 36.72
C MET A 1 -19.41 -17.85 37.74
N VAL A 2 -18.85 -16.66 37.52
CA VAL A 2 -18.10 -15.91 38.54
C VAL A 2 -18.61 -14.49 38.43
N THR A 3 -19.64 -14.20 39.21
CA THR A 3 -20.21 -12.89 39.42
C THR A 3 -19.46 -12.24 40.57
N ALA A 4 -18.54 -11.32 40.27
CA ALA A 4 -18.02 -10.39 41.26
C ALA A 4 -18.55 -9.00 40.88
N ARG A 5 -19.70 -8.64 41.46
CA ARG A 5 -20.27 -7.31 41.40
C ARG A 5 -20.08 -6.69 42.79
N GLU A 6 -18.91 -6.14 43.04
CA GLU A 6 -18.71 -5.23 44.17
C GLU A 6 -19.19 -3.85 43.74
N VAL A 7 -20.34 -3.45 44.25
CA VAL A 7 -20.89 -2.09 44.08
C VAL A 7 -20.64 -1.36 45.39
N TYR A 8 -19.58 -0.55 45.40
CA TYR A 8 -19.41 0.55 46.35
C TYR A 8 -19.14 1.81 45.55
N GLY A 9 -19.98 2.83 45.73
CA GLY A 9 -19.77 4.16 45.18
C GLY A 9 -20.71 4.48 44.01
N ASN A 10 -21.62 5.40 44.25
CA ASN A 10 -22.55 5.97 43.29
C ASN A 10 -21.86 7.13 42.56
N ASP A 11 -20.82 6.83 41.80
CA ASP A 11 -20.21 7.74 40.81
C ASP A 11 -20.23 6.98 39.48
N GLU A 12 -20.94 7.53 38.49
CA GLU A 12 -20.87 7.11 37.08
C GLU A 12 -19.45 7.38 36.54
N THR A 13 -18.46 6.64 37.04
CA THR A 13 -17.16 6.56 36.40
C THR A 13 -17.37 5.79 35.10
N ALA A 14 -17.28 6.48 33.96
CA ALA A 14 -17.38 5.86 32.66
C ALA A 14 -16.33 4.75 32.55
N THR A 15 -16.74 3.49 32.70
CA THR A 15 -15.86 2.35 32.54
C THR A 15 -15.51 2.23 31.06
N VAL A 16 -14.27 2.57 30.70
CA VAL A 16 -13.78 2.40 29.33
C VAL A 16 -13.69 0.92 29.01
N ASP A 17 -14.34 0.49 27.94
CA ASP A 17 -14.31 -0.90 27.51
C ASP A 17 -12.89 -1.30 27.06
N MET A 18 -12.51 -2.56 27.26
CA MET A 18 -11.14 -3.03 27.04
C MET A 18 -10.67 -2.86 25.58
N PRO A 19 -11.48 -3.12 24.54
CA PRO A 19 -11.14 -2.82 23.15
C PRO A 19 -10.89 -1.33 22.91
N GLN A 20 -11.72 -0.45 23.48
CA GLN A 20 -11.56 1.01 23.36
C GLN A 20 -10.28 1.48 24.07
N TYR A 21 -9.96 0.90 25.22
CA TYR A 21 -8.72 1.18 25.93
C TYR A 21 -7.49 0.73 25.14
N GLY A 22 -7.54 -0.48 24.56
CA GLY A 22 -6.49 -0.99 23.67
C GLY A 22 -6.29 -0.09 22.44
N LEU A 23 -7.39 0.30 21.80
CA LEU A 23 -7.39 1.21 20.66
C LEU A 23 -6.70 2.55 21.01
N LEU A 24 -7.07 3.16 22.14
CA LEU A 24 -6.46 4.40 22.61
C LEU A 24 -4.95 4.26 22.82
N LEU A 25 -4.49 3.19 23.47
CA LEU A 25 -3.07 2.95 23.70
C LEU A 25 -2.27 2.85 22.40
N VAL A 26 -2.80 2.15 21.39
CA VAL A 26 -2.14 2.03 20.09
C VAL A 26 -2.12 3.36 19.34
N VAL A 27 -3.19 4.15 19.40
CA VAL A 27 -3.22 5.51 18.84
C VAL A 27 -2.14 6.39 19.49
N LEU A 28 -1.94 6.30 20.80
CA LEU A 28 -0.87 7.03 21.49
C LEU A 28 0.53 6.58 21.04
N CYS A 29 0.75 5.28 20.83
CA CYS A 29 2.01 4.78 20.28
C CYS A 29 2.30 5.36 18.88
N LEU A 30 1.29 5.40 18.01
CA LEU A 30 1.40 5.98 16.68
C LEU A 30 1.64 7.50 16.73
N ALA A 31 0.94 8.20 17.64
CA ALA A 31 1.10 9.63 17.84
C ALA A 31 2.54 9.97 18.27
N LEU A 32 3.10 9.25 19.24
CA LEU A 32 4.49 9.43 19.67
C LEU A 32 5.51 9.13 18.57
N LEU A 33 5.27 8.08 17.77
CA LEU A 33 6.11 7.75 16.61
C LEU A 33 6.07 8.85 15.54
N SER A 34 4.90 9.45 15.32
CA SER A 34 4.73 10.54 14.37
C SER A 34 5.32 11.85 14.87
N SER A 35 5.02 12.26 16.11
CA SER A 35 5.44 13.54 16.69
C SER A 35 6.95 13.63 16.93
N SER A 36 7.61 12.51 17.20
CA SER A 36 9.08 12.43 17.32
C SER A 36 9.81 12.56 15.98
N GLY A 37 9.08 12.56 14.85
CA GLY A 37 9.66 12.56 13.50
C GLY A 37 10.37 11.26 13.13
N GLN A 38 10.29 10.22 13.98
CA GLN A 38 10.94 8.93 13.73
C GLN A 38 10.28 8.13 12.60
N SER A 39 9.03 8.44 12.28
CA SER A 39 8.36 7.90 11.09
C SER A 39 8.92 8.44 9.77
N ASP A 40 9.62 9.58 9.76
CA ASP A 40 10.20 10.17 8.56
C ASP A 40 11.62 9.65 8.30
N ILE A 41 11.74 8.82 7.28
CA ILE A 41 12.95 8.07 6.94
C ILE A 41 13.70 8.74 5.78
N CYS A 42 14.98 9.07 5.96
CA CYS A 42 15.83 9.71 4.94
C CYS A 42 17.28 9.17 4.96
N ILE A 43 17.96 9.19 3.81
CA ILE A 43 19.38 8.85 3.68
C ILE A 43 20.17 10.16 3.91
N GLY A 44 20.74 10.37 5.09
CA GLY A 44 21.55 11.55 5.37
C GLY A 44 21.53 12.02 6.82
N LYS A 45 20.48 11.69 7.58
CA LYS A 45 20.60 11.69 9.03
C LYS A 45 21.42 10.46 9.40
N ASN A 46 22.71 10.65 9.67
CA ASN A 46 23.49 9.68 10.42
C ASN A 46 22.71 9.35 11.70
N ARG A 47 21.92 8.27 11.68
CA ARG A 47 21.70 7.51 12.89
C ARG A 47 23.07 6.95 13.24
N ARG A 48 23.83 7.71 14.05
CA ARG A 48 24.61 7.04 15.09
C ARG A 48 23.66 5.99 15.69
N TYR A 49 24.15 4.78 15.92
CA TYR A 49 23.39 3.60 16.35
C TYR A 49 22.91 2.65 15.23
N SER A 50 23.85 2.21 14.40
CA SER A 50 24.03 0.77 14.21
C SER A 50 25.01 0.29 15.30
N GLN A 51 24.51 0.12 16.52
CA GLN A 51 25.20 -0.65 17.56
C GLN A 51 24.30 -1.85 17.92
N PRO A 52 24.85 -3.06 17.96
CA PRO A 52 24.11 -4.23 18.38
C PRO A 52 23.74 -4.05 19.86
N PHE A 53 22.44 -4.07 20.18
CA PHE A 53 21.87 -4.28 21.53
C PHE A 53 22.79 -3.92 22.71
N SER A 54 23.27 -2.67 22.77
CA SER A 54 24.06 -2.19 23.91
C SER A 54 23.78 -0.72 24.17
N ASN A 55 23.03 -0.51 25.25
CA ASN A 55 22.70 0.72 25.96
C ASN A 55 21.90 1.79 25.19
N SER A 56 20.61 1.82 25.53
CA SER A 56 19.64 2.85 25.23
C SER A 56 20.24 4.25 25.28
N SER A 57 20.18 4.96 24.15
CA SER A 57 20.01 6.40 24.21
C SER A 57 18.68 6.66 24.94
N ASN A 58 18.76 7.03 26.22
CA ASN A 58 17.63 7.36 27.08
C ASN A 58 16.90 8.62 26.60
N ILE A 59 16.19 8.52 25.48
CA ILE A 59 15.19 9.53 25.10
C ILE A 59 13.91 9.14 25.86
N PRO A 60 13.42 9.97 26.80
CA PRO A 60 12.24 9.63 27.60
C PRO A 60 11.02 9.25 26.76
N GLU A 61 10.87 9.82 25.57
CA GLU A 61 9.80 9.50 24.62
C GLU A 61 9.89 8.07 24.06
N ASP A 62 11.09 7.56 23.80
CA ASP A 62 11.28 6.19 23.31
C ASP A 62 10.95 5.16 24.39
N GLN A 63 11.37 5.46 25.63
CA GLN A 63 11.02 4.65 26.78
C GLN A 63 9.50 4.66 27.02
N LEU A 64 8.88 5.84 27.02
CA LEU A 64 7.44 5.98 27.18
C LEU A 64 6.67 5.21 26.09
N ARG A 65 7.08 5.34 24.83
CA ARG A 65 6.47 4.60 23.72
C ARG A 65 6.62 3.08 23.90
N SER A 66 7.79 2.61 24.34
CA SER A 66 8.02 1.19 24.62
C SER A 66 7.12 0.69 25.76
N GLU A 67 6.98 1.45 26.84
CA GLU A 67 6.12 1.11 27.98
C GLU A 67 4.64 1.09 27.57
N LEU A 68 4.20 2.09 26.79
CA LEU A 68 2.85 2.15 26.23
C LEU A 68 2.58 0.96 25.31
N TRP A 69 3.52 0.59 24.45
CA TRP A 69 3.38 -0.57 23.57
C TRP A 69 3.32 -1.88 24.35
N CYS A 70 4.15 -2.05 25.40
CA CYS A 70 4.06 -3.21 26.29
C CYS A 70 2.66 -3.33 26.91
N LYS A 71 2.09 -2.21 27.36
CA LYS A 71 0.73 -2.18 27.90
C LYS A 71 -0.32 -2.49 26.83
N ALA A 72 -0.21 -1.87 25.65
CA ALA A 72 -1.10 -2.11 24.51
C ALA A 72 -1.12 -3.59 24.12
N ARG A 73 0.05 -4.25 24.05
CA ARG A 73 0.16 -5.69 23.75
C ARG A 73 -0.58 -6.58 24.74
N LEU A 74 -0.53 -6.27 26.03
CA LEU A 74 -1.28 -7.02 27.05
C LEU A 74 -2.79 -6.90 26.81
N ILE A 75 -3.27 -5.70 26.50
CA ILE A 75 -4.69 -5.46 26.20
C ILE A 75 -5.10 -6.14 24.89
N LEU A 76 -4.30 -6.02 23.83
CA LEU A 76 -4.53 -6.68 22.54
C LEU A 76 -4.59 -8.21 22.68
N GLY A 77 -3.76 -8.78 23.57
CA GLY A 77 -3.84 -10.20 23.93
C GLY A 77 -5.16 -10.55 24.62
N TYR A 78 -5.63 -9.71 25.54
CA TYR A 78 -6.91 -9.88 26.22
C TYR A 78 -8.11 -9.81 25.27
N VAL A 79 -8.13 -8.82 24.35
CA VAL A 79 -9.21 -8.63 23.36
C VAL A 79 -9.00 -9.46 22.08
N SER A 80 -8.07 -10.41 22.09
CA SER A 80 -7.70 -11.18 20.89
C SER A 80 -8.88 -11.96 20.29
N THR A 81 -9.79 -12.47 21.12
CA THR A 81 -11.01 -13.18 20.69
C THR A 81 -12.24 -12.28 20.52
N ASP A 82 -12.13 -11.00 20.87
CA ASP A 82 -13.23 -10.04 20.80
C ASP A 82 -13.53 -9.65 19.35
N MET A 83 -14.75 -9.86 18.88
CA MET A 83 -15.13 -9.63 17.48
C MET A 83 -15.75 -8.24 17.23
N SER A 84 -15.57 -7.31 18.17
CA SER A 84 -15.97 -5.91 18.03
C SER A 84 -15.18 -5.17 16.95
N LEU A 85 -15.77 -4.06 16.49
CA LEU A 85 -15.12 -3.16 15.54
C LEU A 85 -13.86 -2.52 16.15
N GLU A 86 -13.93 -2.14 17.42
CA GLU A 86 -12.86 -1.50 18.18
C GLU A 86 -11.66 -2.43 18.36
N ALA A 87 -11.89 -3.71 18.67
CA ALA A 87 -10.82 -4.71 18.75
C ALA A 87 -10.13 -4.90 17.38
N ALA A 88 -10.91 -4.91 16.30
CA ALA A 88 -10.37 -5.00 14.94
C ALA A 88 -9.60 -3.72 14.54
N GLN A 89 -10.09 -2.53 14.89
CA GLN A 89 -9.37 -1.27 14.68
C GLN A 89 -8.05 -1.24 15.47
N ALA A 90 -8.06 -1.70 16.72
CA ALA A 90 -6.86 -1.78 17.55
C ALA A 90 -5.80 -2.70 16.93
N ASN A 91 -6.21 -3.87 16.42
CA ASN A 91 -5.32 -4.77 15.68
C ASN A 91 -4.78 -4.13 14.39
N MET A 92 -5.62 -3.42 13.62
CA MET A 92 -5.16 -2.81 12.37
C MET A 92 -4.13 -1.71 12.63
N LEU A 93 -4.36 -0.87 13.64
CA LEU A 93 -3.40 0.15 14.04
C LEU A 93 -2.12 -0.46 14.64
N ALA A 94 -2.24 -1.60 15.35
CA ALA A 94 -1.08 -2.35 15.83
C ALA A 94 -0.24 -2.88 14.67
N SER A 95 -0.87 -3.34 13.59
CA SER A 95 -0.18 -3.72 12.35
C SER A 95 0.61 -2.55 11.75
N ILE A 96 -0.01 -1.37 11.66
CA ILE A 96 0.64 -0.16 11.14
C ILE A 96 1.82 0.24 12.02
N TYR A 97 1.64 0.24 13.34
CA TYR A 97 2.70 0.58 14.30
C TYR A 97 3.89 -0.38 14.19
N MET A 98 3.64 -1.68 14.14
CA MET A 98 4.70 -2.68 14.02
C MET A 98 5.39 -2.61 12.65
N GLY A 99 4.64 -2.38 11.58
CA GLY A 99 5.21 -2.19 10.24
C GLY A 99 6.11 -0.95 10.18
N ALA A 100 5.70 0.15 10.80
CA ALA A 100 6.48 1.38 10.88
C ALA A 100 7.73 1.25 11.76
N SER A 101 7.68 0.34 12.73
CA SER A 101 8.79 -0.02 13.61
C SER A 101 9.73 -1.07 13.01
N GLY A 102 9.48 -1.53 11.78
CA GLY A 102 10.31 -2.53 11.10
C GLY A 102 9.99 -3.99 11.42
N ALA A 103 9.03 -4.26 12.32
CA ALA A 103 8.68 -5.61 12.75
C ALA A 103 7.67 -6.24 11.77
N VAL A 104 8.14 -6.63 10.59
CA VAL A 104 7.29 -7.11 9.47
C VAL A 104 6.41 -8.30 9.85
N ALA A 105 6.97 -9.29 10.55
CA ALA A 105 6.21 -10.48 10.94
C ALA A 105 5.08 -10.16 11.93
N GLU A 106 5.33 -9.28 12.90
CA GLU A 106 4.30 -8.81 13.83
C GLU A 106 3.26 -7.94 13.11
N ALA A 107 3.70 -7.08 12.19
CA ALA A 107 2.81 -6.27 11.36
C ALA A 107 1.83 -7.14 10.57
N PHE A 108 2.34 -8.20 9.93
CA PHE A 108 1.51 -9.17 9.22
C PHE A 108 0.55 -9.91 10.16
N HIS A 109 1.04 -10.38 11.32
CA HIS A 109 0.21 -11.06 12.31
C HIS A 109 -1.02 -10.23 12.69
N TRP A 110 -0.82 -8.95 13.01
CA TRP A 110 -1.91 -8.05 13.38
C TRP A 110 -2.84 -7.70 12.20
N ALA A 111 -2.30 -7.54 10.98
CA ALA A 111 -3.10 -7.33 9.77
C ALA A 111 -4.00 -8.54 9.49
N HIS A 112 -3.45 -9.75 9.59
CA HIS A 112 -4.19 -10.99 9.40
C HIS A 112 -5.24 -11.20 10.49
N ALA A 113 -4.92 -10.93 11.76
CA ALA A 113 -5.89 -10.99 12.85
C ALA A 113 -7.05 -10.00 12.64
N THR A 114 -6.77 -8.81 12.11
CA THR A 114 -7.80 -7.85 11.70
C THR A 114 -8.67 -8.42 10.58
N ALA A 115 -8.06 -9.04 9.58
CA ALA A 115 -8.77 -9.58 8.43
C ALA A 115 -9.70 -10.74 8.80
N VAL A 116 -9.27 -11.62 9.72
CA VAL A 116 -10.13 -12.66 10.31
C VAL A 116 -11.33 -12.06 11.05
N LYS A 117 -11.13 -10.99 11.83
CA LYS A 117 -12.24 -10.28 12.49
C LYS A 117 -13.20 -9.67 11.45
N CYS A 118 -12.66 -9.05 10.41
CA CYS A 118 -13.45 -8.47 9.33
C CYS A 118 -14.22 -9.51 8.51
N GLU A 119 -13.63 -10.70 8.26
CA GLU A 119 -14.30 -11.81 7.59
C GLU A 119 -15.53 -12.27 8.38
N SER A 120 -15.38 -12.47 9.69
CA SER A 120 -16.48 -12.89 10.56
C SER A 120 -17.57 -11.82 10.67
N MET A 121 -17.19 -10.55 10.84
CA MET A 121 -18.14 -9.44 10.83
C MET A 121 -18.87 -9.33 9.47
N ALA A 122 -18.15 -9.49 8.36
CA ALA A 122 -18.74 -9.47 7.02
C ALA A 122 -19.73 -10.62 6.82
N GLN A 123 -19.45 -11.81 7.36
CA GLN A 123 -20.37 -12.93 7.33
C GLN A 123 -21.69 -12.65 8.05
N LEU A 124 -21.61 -11.98 9.21
CA LEU A 124 -22.78 -11.59 9.99
C LEU A 124 -23.56 -10.46 9.31
N GLN A 125 -22.85 -9.42 8.85
CA GLN A 125 -23.44 -8.21 8.29
C GLN A 125 -23.90 -8.36 6.84
N ALA A 126 -23.43 -9.35 6.09
CA ALA A 126 -23.93 -9.66 4.74
C ALA A 126 -25.44 -10.02 4.71
N LYS A 127 -26.05 -10.26 5.89
CA LYS A 127 -27.48 -10.52 6.05
C LYS A 127 -28.28 -9.26 6.44
N ASN A 128 -27.60 -8.16 6.77
CA ASN A 128 -28.23 -6.92 7.24
C ASN A 128 -28.34 -5.91 6.08
N GLU A 129 -29.39 -5.08 6.12
CA GLU A 129 -29.64 -4.05 5.08
C GLU A 129 -28.67 -2.87 5.16
N SER A 130 -28.13 -2.55 6.36
CA SER A 130 -27.23 -1.41 6.56
C SER A 130 -25.90 -1.82 7.21
N ILE A 131 -24.82 -1.72 6.44
CA ILE A 131 -23.44 -1.92 6.89
C ILE A 131 -22.86 -0.55 7.30
N SER A 132 -22.31 -0.44 8.51
CA SER A 132 -21.77 0.84 9.02
C SER A 132 -20.55 1.30 8.23
N ASP A 133 -20.40 2.62 8.04
CA ASP A 133 -19.29 3.17 7.26
C ASP A 133 -17.92 2.90 7.91
N GLY A 134 -17.85 2.95 9.25
CA GLY A 134 -16.66 2.59 10.00
C GLY A 134 -16.19 1.16 9.73
N PHE A 135 -17.12 0.20 9.62
CA PHE A 135 -16.77 -1.16 9.24
C PHE A 135 -16.36 -1.28 7.77
N ARG A 136 -17.03 -0.59 6.83
CA ARG A 136 -16.64 -0.58 5.41
C ARG A 136 -15.18 -0.11 5.25
N ARG A 137 -14.81 0.99 5.91
CA ARG A 137 -13.44 1.53 5.88
C ARG A 137 -12.44 0.52 6.43
N LEU A 138 -12.71 -0.05 7.61
CA LEU A 138 -11.82 -1.04 8.22
C LEU A 138 -11.67 -2.29 7.34
N TYR A 139 -12.77 -2.81 6.79
CA TYR A 139 -12.77 -3.97 5.91
C TYR A 139 -11.86 -3.74 4.70
N TRP A 140 -12.02 -2.62 4.00
CA TRP A 140 -11.22 -2.34 2.81
C TRP A 140 -9.75 -2.04 3.11
N ILE A 141 -9.44 -1.38 4.23
CA ILE A 141 -8.05 -1.21 4.68
C ILE A 141 -7.42 -2.57 5.02
N SER A 142 -8.14 -3.40 5.78
CA SER A 142 -7.67 -4.73 6.16
C SER A 142 -7.47 -5.63 4.94
N PHE A 143 -8.39 -5.58 3.97
CA PHE A 143 -8.27 -6.28 2.69
C PHE A 143 -7.01 -5.86 1.94
N ILE A 144 -6.76 -4.54 1.82
CA ILE A 144 -5.56 -4.03 1.15
C ILE A 144 -4.30 -4.55 1.87
N TYR A 145 -4.20 -4.37 3.18
CA TYR A 145 -3.00 -4.73 3.93
C TYR A 145 -2.74 -6.24 3.91
N GLU A 146 -3.77 -7.07 4.11
CA GLU A 146 -3.57 -8.51 4.05
C GLU A 146 -3.13 -8.96 2.65
N CYS A 147 -3.75 -8.45 1.58
CA CYS A 147 -3.32 -8.77 0.21
C CYS A 147 -1.91 -8.24 -0.10
N ASP A 148 -1.55 -7.05 0.38
CA ASP A 148 -0.21 -6.47 0.25
C ASP A 148 0.85 -7.37 0.93
N PHE A 149 0.54 -8.02 2.05
CA PHE A 149 1.46 -8.95 2.72
C PHE A 149 1.48 -10.34 2.08
N ILE A 150 0.32 -10.91 1.74
CA ILE A 150 0.23 -12.25 1.16
C ILE A 150 0.94 -12.32 -0.20
N SER A 151 0.98 -11.22 -0.97
CA SER A 151 1.74 -11.19 -2.23
C SER A 151 3.24 -11.36 -2.03
N GLU A 152 3.77 -11.03 -0.85
CA GLU A 152 5.21 -11.06 -0.55
C GLU A 152 5.59 -12.21 0.42
N ILE A 153 4.65 -12.70 1.23
CA ILE A 153 4.89 -13.71 2.28
C ILE A 153 4.06 -14.97 1.96
N SER A 154 4.70 -15.97 1.35
CA SER A 154 4.04 -17.22 0.91
C SER A 154 3.76 -18.25 2.02
N VAL A 155 3.79 -17.87 3.30
CA VAL A 155 3.86 -18.83 4.43
C VAL A 155 2.49 -19.13 5.06
N VAL A 156 1.45 -18.33 4.81
CA VAL A 156 0.19 -18.44 5.55
C VAL A 156 -1.02 -18.44 4.62
N SER A 157 -2.01 -19.27 4.96
CA SER A 157 -3.31 -19.29 4.29
C SER A 157 -4.03 -17.94 4.46
N PRO A 158 -4.64 -17.37 3.40
CA PRO A 158 -5.43 -16.15 3.51
C PRO A 158 -6.57 -16.27 4.54
N SER A 159 -6.91 -15.16 5.21
CA SER A 159 -8.01 -15.12 6.20
C SER A 159 -9.37 -15.54 5.64
N GLY A 160 -9.58 -15.35 4.34
CA GLY A 160 -10.87 -15.49 3.68
C GLY A 160 -11.63 -14.18 3.51
N ILE A 161 -11.09 -13.04 3.95
CA ILE A 161 -11.71 -11.71 3.79
C ILE A 161 -12.13 -11.43 2.33
N ALA A 162 -11.32 -11.85 1.35
CA ALA A 162 -11.58 -11.68 -0.07
C ALA A 162 -12.87 -12.36 -0.56
N ARG A 163 -13.45 -13.32 0.18
CA ARG A 163 -14.72 -13.97 -0.19
C ARG A 163 -15.93 -13.04 -0.07
N TYR A 164 -15.77 -11.90 0.60
CA TYR A 164 -16.83 -10.94 0.87
C TYR A 164 -16.67 -9.62 0.10
N GLU A 165 -15.70 -9.53 -0.81
CA GLU A 165 -15.40 -8.27 -1.51
C GLU A 165 -16.54 -7.76 -2.41
N ASP A 166 -17.44 -8.66 -2.83
CA ASP A 166 -18.66 -8.32 -3.58
C ASP A 166 -19.87 -8.02 -2.69
N LYS A 167 -19.75 -8.28 -1.39
CA LYS A 167 -20.84 -8.11 -0.41
C LYS A 167 -20.67 -6.85 0.44
N ILE A 168 -19.43 -6.43 0.65
CA ILE A 168 -19.13 -5.23 1.44
C ILE A 168 -19.04 -4.03 0.48
N PRO A 169 -19.90 -3.02 0.60
CA PRO A 169 -19.83 -1.83 -0.25
C PRO A 169 -18.58 -1.00 0.08
N TYR A 170 -18.13 -0.21 -0.88
CA TYR A 170 -17.13 0.82 -0.63
C TYR A 170 -17.62 1.86 0.40
N PRO A 171 -16.70 2.56 1.10
CA PRO A 171 -17.05 3.63 2.02
C PRO A 171 -17.99 4.65 1.36
N ALA A 172 -19.00 5.10 2.10
CA ALA A 172 -19.95 6.07 1.60
C ALA A 172 -19.33 7.47 1.56
N PHE A 173 -19.66 8.24 0.53
CA PHE A 173 -19.29 9.66 0.41
C PHE A 173 -20.30 10.60 1.08
N THR A 174 -21.36 10.04 1.65
CA THR A 174 -22.34 10.77 2.46
C THR A 174 -21.97 10.57 3.91
N ALA A 175 -21.43 11.61 4.56
CA ALA A 175 -21.50 11.69 6.01
C ALA A 175 -22.96 11.42 6.41
N GLU A 176 -23.18 10.62 7.45
CA GLU A 176 -24.52 10.37 7.96
C GLU A 176 -25.28 11.69 8.02
N ASN A 177 -26.47 11.73 7.44
CA ASN A 177 -27.33 12.90 7.45
C ASN A 177 -27.68 13.21 8.91
N HIS A 178 -26.81 13.90 9.64
CA HIS A 178 -27.27 14.74 10.72
C HIS A 178 -28.27 15.69 10.06
N PRO A 179 -29.54 15.71 10.48
CA PRO A 179 -30.53 16.56 9.86
C PRO A 179 -30.04 17.99 10.03
N ILE A 180 -29.46 18.54 8.96
CA ILE A 180 -29.12 19.94 8.86
C ILE A 180 -30.48 20.61 8.84
N SER A 181 -30.91 21.10 10.01
CA SER A 181 -31.95 22.10 10.04
C SER A 181 -31.47 23.22 9.12
N PRO A 182 -32.21 23.58 8.06
CA PRO A 182 -31.78 24.55 7.05
C PRO A 182 -31.50 25.97 7.60
N SER A 183 -31.61 26.16 8.91
CA SER A 183 -31.44 27.41 9.63
C SER A 183 -30.09 27.59 10.35
N VAL A 184 -29.16 26.61 10.34
CA VAL A 184 -27.86 26.75 11.01
C VAL A 184 -26.71 26.63 10.00
N PRO A 185 -25.91 27.70 9.78
CA PRO A 185 -24.70 27.62 8.98
C PRO A 185 -23.73 26.59 9.59
N GLU A 186 -23.27 25.62 8.81
CA GLU A 186 -22.20 24.70 9.24
C GLU A 186 -20.97 25.52 9.64
N SER A 187 -20.40 25.23 10.81
CA SER A 187 -19.14 25.86 11.24
C SER A 187 -18.02 25.52 10.24
N SER A 188 -17.02 26.41 10.13
CA SER A 188 -15.85 26.18 9.28
C SER A 188 -15.12 24.88 9.63
N GLU A 189 -15.14 24.47 10.90
CA GLU A 189 -14.52 23.23 11.37
C GLU A 189 -15.28 21.98 10.92
N ALA A 190 -16.62 21.97 11.02
CA ALA A 190 -17.45 20.85 10.58
C ALA A 190 -17.31 20.61 9.07
N ASN A 191 -17.21 21.69 8.28
CA ASN A 191 -16.96 21.63 6.85
C ASN A 191 -15.59 21.03 6.50
N SER A 192 -14.55 21.39 7.27
CA SER A 192 -13.20 20.84 7.09
C SER A 192 -13.16 19.35 7.43
N ILE A 193 -13.81 18.92 8.51
CA ILE A 193 -13.87 17.52 8.92
C ILE A 193 -14.58 16.69 7.85
N ARG A 194 -15.75 17.12 7.38
CA ARG A 194 -16.50 16.43 6.31
C ARG A 194 -15.67 16.25 5.05
N SER A 195 -14.99 17.31 4.60
CA SER A 195 -14.17 17.26 3.39
C SER A 195 -13.01 16.27 3.55
N GLN A 196 -12.41 16.19 4.75
CA GLN A 196 -11.37 15.21 5.07
C GLN A 196 -11.91 13.77 5.07
N GLU A 197 -13.10 13.52 5.63
CA GLU A 197 -13.73 12.20 5.62
C GLU A 197 -14.07 11.71 4.21
N GLU A 198 -14.53 12.61 3.34
CA GLU A 198 -14.77 12.35 1.93
C GLU A 198 -13.46 12.02 1.20
N LEU A 199 -12.39 12.79 1.42
CA LEU A 199 -11.06 12.51 0.86
C LEU A 199 -10.57 11.11 1.28
N VAL A 200 -10.70 10.75 2.56
CA VAL A 200 -10.33 9.42 3.06
C VAL A 200 -11.19 8.33 2.40
N ALA A 201 -12.49 8.56 2.18
CA ALA A 201 -13.36 7.62 1.49
C ALA A 201 -12.88 7.39 0.04
N PHE A 202 -12.51 8.45 -0.68
CA PHE A 202 -11.95 8.35 -2.04
C PHE A 202 -10.62 7.59 -2.05
N GLN A 203 -9.74 7.86 -1.09
CA GLN A 203 -8.46 7.16 -0.97
C GLN A 203 -8.67 5.67 -0.73
N ILE A 204 -9.50 5.28 0.23
CA ILE A 204 -9.76 3.88 0.54
C ILE A 204 -10.39 3.18 -0.67
N THR A 205 -11.46 3.75 -1.24
CA THR A 205 -12.18 3.19 -2.40
C THR A 205 -11.26 2.98 -3.60
N THR A 206 -10.44 3.99 -3.92
CA THR A 206 -9.53 3.91 -5.06
C THR A 206 -8.45 2.85 -4.83
N ASN A 207 -7.81 2.86 -3.66
CA ASN A 207 -6.74 1.90 -3.36
C ASN A 207 -7.28 0.46 -3.31
N SER A 208 -8.48 0.25 -2.78
CA SER A 208 -9.09 -1.09 -2.71
C SER A 208 -9.57 -1.57 -4.07
N ALA A 209 -10.17 -0.70 -4.89
CA ALA A 209 -10.54 -1.03 -6.28
C ALA A 209 -9.31 -1.45 -7.09
N ILE A 210 -8.20 -0.71 -7.01
CA ILE A 210 -6.95 -1.09 -7.67
C ILE A 210 -6.42 -2.42 -7.11
N ARG A 211 -6.40 -2.62 -5.79
CA ARG A 211 -5.90 -3.87 -5.21
C ARG A 211 -6.73 -5.09 -5.61
N ARG A 212 -8.07 -4.97 -5.61
CA ARG A 212 -8.97 -6.02 -6.13
C ARG A 212 -8.65 -6.36 -7.58
N PHE A 213 -8.55 -5.34 -8.42
CA PHE A 213 -8.21 -5.52 -9.82
C PHE A 213 -6.85 -6.21 -9.99
N LEU A 214 -5.82 -5.83 -9.22
CA LEU A 214 -4.52 -6.51 -9.24
C LEU A 214 -4.59 -7.97 -8.76
N ASN A 215 -5.46 -8.29 -7.80
CA ASN A 215 -5.71 -9.68 -7.42
C ASN A 215 -6.36 -10.48 -8.57
N THR A 216 -7.27 -9.86 -9.34
CA THR A 216 -7.82 -10.45 -10.57
C THR A 216 -6.75 -10.65 -11.64
N VAL A 217 -5.85 -9.67 -11.85
CA VAL A 217 -4.72 -9.84 -12.76
C VAL A 217 -3.88 -11.04 -12.33
N ASN A 218 -3.55 -11.14 -11.04
CA ASN A 218 -2.78 -12.25 -10.50
C ASN A 218 -3.45 -13.61 -10.74
N SER A 219 -4.75 -13.74 -10.46
CA SER A 219 -5.47 -14.99 -10.66
C SER A 219 -5.64 -15.38 -12.13
N VAL A 220 -5.66 -14.42 -13.06
CA VAL A 220 -5.80 -14.68 -14.50
C VAL A 220 -4.45 -15.00 -15.15
N VAL A 221 -3.40 -14.28 -14.76
CA VAL A 221 -2.09 -14.28 -15.46
C VAL A 221 -1.10 -15.24 -14.81
N TYR A 222 -1.15 -15.41 -13.49
CA TYR A 222 -0.17 -16.16 -12.70
C TYR A 222 -0.77 -17.40 -12.01
N ASP A 223 -1.85 -17.99 -12.56
CA ASP A 223 -2.40 -19.23 -12.04
C ASP A 223 -1.42 -20.39 -12.26
N ASP A 224 -0.91 -20.96 -11.16
CA ASP A 224 0.02 -22.08 -11.16
C ASP A 224 -0.52 -23.31 -11.88
N LYS A 225 -1.85 -23.52 -11.85
CA LYS A 225 -2.50 -24.63 -12.55
C LYS A 225 -2.40 -24.49 -14.06
N GLU A 226 -2.17 -23.28 -14.55
CA GLU A 226 -2.11 -22.93 -15.96
C GLU A 226 -0.67 -22.69 -16.45
N GLN A 227 0.36 -23.00 -15.64
CA GLN A 227 1.76 -22.88 -16.03
C GLN A 227 2.10 -23.66 -17.31
N PHE A 228 1.42 -24.78 -17.59
CA PHE A 228 1.61 -25.52 -18.85
C PHE A 228 1.27 -24.67 -20.09
N ARG A 229 0.43 -23.61 -19.95
CA ARG A 229 0.10 -22.70 -21.05
C ARG A 229 1.33 -22.01 -21.59
N THR A 230 2.33 -21.70 -20.74
CA THR A 230 3.59 -21.03 -21.13
C THR A 230 4.36 -21.75 -22.24
N ARG A 231 4.15 -23.06 -22.38
CA ARG A 231 4.81 -23.93 -23.39
C ARG A 231 3.98 -24.13 -24.66
N ARG A 232 2.77 -23.58 -24.73
CA ARG A 232 1.88 -23.73 -25.90
C ARG A 232 2.25 -22.70 -26.96
N SER A 233 2.16 -23.11 -28.23
CA SER A 233 2.45 -22.24 -29.39
C SER A 233 1.54 -21.00 -29.48
N ASN A 234 0.35 -21.03 -28.87
CA ASN A 234 -0.60 -19.91 -28.86
C ASN A 234 -0.51 -19.02 -27.61
N TYR A 235 0.45 -19.29 -26.71
CA TYR A 235 0.58 -18.57 -25.44
C TYR A 235 0.81 -17.07 -25.63
N ALA A 236 1.72 -16.70 -26.55
CA ALA A 236 1.99 -15.31 -26.87
C ALA A 236 0.73 -14.57 -27.34
N SER A 237 -0.07 -15.18 -28.22
CA SER A 237 -1.32 -14.59 -28.70
C SER A 237 -2.37 -14.43 -27.59
N TRP A 238 -2.48 -15.42 -26.69
CA TRP A 238 -3.34 -15.33 -25.52
C TRP A 238 -2.89 -14.21 -24.56
N LEU A 239 -1.59 -14.15 -24.24
CA LEU A 239 -0.98 -13.12 -23.41
C LEU A 239 -1.24 -11.73 -23.99
N LEU A 240 -1.01 -11.53 -25.29
CA LEU A 240 -1.24 -10.26 -25.96
C LEU A 240 -2.68 -9.79 -25.80
N ARG A 241 -3.65 -10.68 -26.04
CA ARG A 241 -5.07 -10.35 -25.88
C ARG A 241 -5.42 -10.01 -24.43
N ILE A 242 -5.09 -10.90 -23.48
CA ILE A 242 -5.50 -10.71 -22.09
C ILE A 242 -4.80 -9.49 -21.46
N SER A 243 -3.53 -9.25 -21.81
CA SER A 243 -2.79 -8.08 -21.32
C SER A 243 -3.37 -6.77 -21.85
N GLU A 244 -3.91 -6.74 -23.08
CA GLU A 244 -4.56 -5.54 -23.62
C GLU A 244 -5.85 -5.22 -22.87
N ASP A 245 -6.69 -6.23 -22.63
CA ASP A 245 -7.93 -6.06 -21.87
C ASP A 245 -7.62 -5.54 -20.45
N LEU A 246 -6.68 -6.20 -19.75
CA LEU A 246 -6.27 -5.80 -18.40
C LEU A 246 -5.62 -4.42 -18.37
N TRP A 247 -4.73 -4.12 -19.31
CA TRP A 247 -4.07 -2.82 -19.38
C TRP A 247 -5.05 -1.69 -19.69
N SER A 248 -6.00 -1.91 -20.61
CA SER A 248 -7.03 -0.93 -20.94
C SER A 248 -7.83 -0.53 -19.69
N HIS A 249 -8.20 -1.51 -18.87
CA HIS A 249 -8.91 -1.29 -17.61
C HIS A 249 -8.05 -0.54 -16.59
N HIS A 250 -6.81 -1.01 -16.34
CA HIS A 250 -5.89 -0.38 -15.40
C HIS A 250 -5.57 1.07 -15.76
N SER A 251 -5.31 1.33 -17.04
CA SER A 251 -5.03 2.66 -17.56
C SER A 251 -6.27 3.57 -17.47
N ALA A 252 -7.46 3.03 -17.74
CA ALA A 252 -8.71 3.77 -17.58
C ALA A 252 -8.97 4.15 -16.12
N ILE A 253 -8.74 3.25 -15.15
CA ILE A 253 -8.87 3.59 -13.72
C ILE A 253 -7.98 4.81 -13.41
N TYR A 254 -6.71 4.74 -13.77
CA TYR A 254 -5.75 5.80 -13.42
C TYR A 254 -6.04 7.14 -14.11
N ARG A 255 -6.40 7.12 -15.40
CA ARG A 255 -6.72 8.35 -16.17
C ARG A 255 -7.98 9.06 -15.68
N ASN A 256 -8.90 8.33 -15.07
CA ASN A 256 -10.14 8.88 -14.52
C ASN A 256 -10.05 9.17 -13.02
N LEU A 257 -8.86 9.06 -12.40
CA LEU A 257 -8.69 9.45 -11.00
C LEU A 257 -8.88 10.96 -10.85
N PRO A 258 -9.62 11.41 -9.83
CA PRO A 258 -9.70 12.83 -9.50
C PRO A 258 -8.32 13.42 -9.23
N GLU A 259 -8.07 14.61 -9.78
CA GLU A 259 -6.77 15.29 -9.68
C GLU A 259 -6.31 15.50 -8.22
N PHE A 260 -7.25 15.78 -7.32
CA PHE A 260 -6.95 15.96 -5.89
C PHE A 260 -6.34 14.72 -5.20
N LEU A 261 -6.47 13.53 -5.80
CA LEU A 261 -5.79 12.33 -5.31
C LEU A 261 -4.33 12.24 -5.76
N LEU A 262 -3.96 12.99 -6.81
CA LEU A 262 -2.67 12.91 -7.48
C LEU A 262 -1.79 14.16 -7.31
N SER A 263 -2.35 15.26 -6.80
CA SER A 263 -1.67 16.54 -6.55
C SER A 263 -1.80 17.00 -5.11
N ASN A 264 -0.85 17.85 -4.68
CA ASN A 264 -0.92 18.53 -3.38
C ASN A 264 -1.05 20.05 -3.64
N PRO A 265 -2.19 20.69 -3.30
CA PRO A 265 -2.43 22.13 -3.50
C PRO A 265 -1.39 23.04 -2.84
N SER A 266 -0.69 22.56 -1.81
CA SER A 266 0.36 23.33 -1.11
C SER A 266 1.70 23.36 -1.86
N GLN A 267 1.90 22.54 -2.90
CA GLN A 267 3.11 22.48 -3.71
C GLN A 267 2.87 22.70 -5.21
N ASP A 268 1.67 22.38 -5.71
CA ASP A 268 1.31 22.52 -7.12
C ASP A 268 0.50 23.80 -7.36
N VAL A 269 1.02 24.72 -8.19
CA VAL A 269 0.29 25.92 -8.62
C VAL A 269 -0.96 25.48 -9.38
N PRO A 270 -2.18 25.94 -9.03
CA PRO A 270 -3.36 25.56 -9.77
C PRO A 270 -3.29 26.17 -11.17
N MET A 271 -3.25 25.31 -12.20
CA MET A 271 -3.53 25.73 -13.56
C MET A 271 -5.03 25.62 -13.81
N THR A 272 -5.58 26.71 -14.32
CA THR A 272 -6.94 26.94 -14.81
C THR A 272 -8.00 27.37 -13.79
N GLY A 273 -8.58 28.54 -14.07
CA GLY A 273 -9.73 29.08 -13.37
C GLY A 273 -10.97 28.27 -13.71
N ALA A 274 -11.50 27.57 -12.71
CA ALA A 274 -12.87 27.10 -12.71
C ALA A 274 -13.71 28.09 -11.91
N ASP A 275 -14.77 28.61 -12.52
CA ASP A 275 -15.72 29.53 -11.90
C ASP A 275 -16.35 28.88 -10.65
N THR A 276 -15.86 29.27 -9.47
CA THR A 276 -16.28 28.77 -8.14
C THR A 276 -17.62 29.33 -7.67
N SER A 277 -18.37 30.04 -8.50
CA SER A 277 -19.56 30.81 -8.11
C SER A 277 -20.91 30.15 -8.43
N SER A 278 -20.93 28.88 -8.88
CA SER A 278 -22.18 28.19 -9.21
C SER A 278 -22.70 27.33 -8.04
N PRO A 279 -23.92 27.56 -7.51
CA PRO A 279 -24.46 26.80 -6.36
C PRO A 279 -24.55 25.28 -6.55
N ALA A 280 -24.58 24.81 -7.81
CA ALA A 280 -24.63 23.39 -8.15
C ALA A 280 -23.27 22.68 -8.04
N SER A 281 -22.14 23.40 -8.11
CA SER A 281 -20.80 22.80 -7.99
C SER A 281 -20.48 22.44 -6.53
N LEU A 282 -21.03 23.15 -5.55
CA LEU A 282 -20.82 22.92 -4.10
C LEU A 282 -21.45 21.62 -3.57
N GLN A 283 -22.35 20.99 -4.33
CA GLN A 283 -23.01 19.74 -3.94
C GLN A 283 -22.21 18.48 -4.29
N SER A 284 -21.21 18.56 -5.18
CA SER A 284 -20.36 17.42 -5.54
C SER A 284 -19.26 17.20 -4.49
N PRO A 285 -19.05 15.97 -3.97
CA PRO A 285 -17.91 15.65 -3.08
C PRO A 285 -16.56 16.06 -3.68
N THR A 286 -16.38 15.94 -4.99
CA THR A 286 -15.14 16.33 -5.70
C THR A 286 -14.83 17.81 -5.55
N ALA A 287 -15.84 18.68 -5.63
CA ALA A 287 -15.67 20.13 -5.53
C ALA A 287 -15.41 20.60 -4.09
N ARG A 288 -15.98 19.90 -3.09
CA ARG A 288 -15.71 20.17 -1.66
C ARG A 288 -14.27 19.83 -1.28
N ILE A 289 -13.75 18.73 -1.80
CA ILE A 289 -12.38 18.27 -1.52
C ILE A 289 -11.32 19.20 -2.16
N GLN A 290 -11.61 19.78 -3.32
CA GLN A 290 -10.69 20.74 -3.98
C GLN A 290 -10.39 21.97 -3.11
N GLY A 291 -11.24 22.30 -2.13
CA GLY A 291 -11.04 23.40 -1.18
C GLY A 291 -10.30 23.06 0.12
N ILE A 292 -9.78 21.82 0.30
CA ILE A 292 -9.12 21.42 1.55
C ILE A 292 -7.75 22.12 1.69
N PRO A 293 -7.52 22.93 2.76
CA PRO A 293 -6.29 23.73 2.91
C PRO A 293 -4.98 22.93 2.95
N VAL A 294 -5.04 21.66 3.38
CA VAL A 294 -3.87 20.78 3.56
C VAL A 294 -3.71 19.80 2.37
N GLY A 295 -4.74 19.66 1.55
CA GLY A 295 -4.76 18.73 0.40
C GLY A 295 -4.46 17.27 0.73
N ASN A 296 -4.14 16.50 -0.31
CA ASN A 296 -3.71 15.11 -0.15
C ASN A 296 -2.26 15.04 0.32
N ASN A 297 -2.00 14.20 1.33
CA ASN A 297 -0.64 13.97 1.81
C ASN A 297 0.25 13.41 0.69
N SER A 298 1.47 13.93 0.57
CA SER A 298 2.43 13.51 -0.48
C SER A 298 2.67 12.00 -0.48
N TRP A 299 2.71 11.35 0.68
CA TRP A 299 2.89 9.90 0.77
C TRP A 299 1.74 9.12 0.13
N ASN A 300 0.50 9.59 0.26
CA ASN A 300 -0.66 8.95 -0.37
C ASN A 300 -0.60 9.11 -1.89
N ILE A 301 -0.15 10.27 -2.39
CA ILE A 301 0.06 10.52 -3.81
C ILE A 301 1.11 9.55 -4.37
N LEU A 302 2.28 9.44 -3.70
CA LEU A 302 3.35 8.53 -4.13
C LEU A 302 2.89 7.08 -4.14
N ARG A 303 2.14 6.63 -3.12
CA ARG A 303 1.59 5.26 -3.09
C ARG A 303 0.62 5.00 -4.22
N LEU A 304 -0.27 5.95 -4.53
CA LEU A 304 -1.25 5.78 -5.60
C LEU A 304 -0.56 5.73 -6.97
N LYS A 305 0.42 6.61 -7.22
CA LYS A 305 1.29 6.55 -8.41
C LYS A 305 2.08 5.24 -8.47
N GLY A 306 2.59 4.78 -7.33
CA GLY A 306 3.26 3.49 -7.18
C GLY A 306 2.36 2.32 -7.56
N ARG A 307 1.10 2.29 -7.10
CA ARG A 307 0.13 1.25 -7.48
C ARG A 307 -0.17 1.23 -8.98
N TYR A 308 -0.18 2.38 -9.64
CA TYR A 308 -0.29 2.45 -11.10
C TYR A 308 0.87 1.75 -11.80
N TYR A 309 2.11 2.12 -11.46
CA TYR A 309 3.28 1.51 -12.07
C TYR A 309 3.46 0.04 -11.69
N ALA A 310 3.09 -0.35 -10.47
CA ALA A 310 3.04 -1.74 -10.05
C ALA A 310 2.05 -2.55 -10.91
N GLY A 311 0.87 -2.03 -11.20
CA GLY A 311 -0.08 -2.69 -12.11
C GLY A 311 0.45 -2.79 -13.54
N GLN A 312 1.09 -1.74 -14.04
CA GLN A 312 1.76 -1.77 -15.35
C GLN A 312 2.80 -2.89 -15.43
N TYR A 313 3.63 -3.01 -14.39
CA TYR A 313 4.60 -4.08 -14.24
C TYR A 313 3.93 -5.47 -14.15
N ILE A 314 2.98 -5.68 -13.23
CA ILE A 314 2.35 -6.99 -13.00
C ILE A 314 1.65 -7.50 -14.26
N ILE A 315 0.96 -6.64 -15.02
CA ILE A 315 0.26 -7.04 -16.25
C ILE A 315 1.25 -7.46 -17.35
N HIS A 316 2.41 -6.80 -17.44
CA HIS A 316 3.32 -6.95 -18.58
C HIS A 316 4.57 -7.80 -18.29
N ARG A 317 4.87 -8.10 -17.03
CA ARG A 317 6.01 -8.97 -16.65
C ARG A 317 6.04 -10.34 -17.37
N PRO A 318 4.90 -11.02 -17.66
CA PRO A 318 4.95 -12.31 -18.35
C PRO A 318 5.58 -12.24 -19.74
N PHE A 319 5.61 -11.07 -20.38
CA PHE A 319 6.30 -10.90 -21.67
C PHE A 319 7.82 -10.94 -21.53
N ILE A 320 8.36 -10.39 -20.43
CA ILE A 320 9.79 -10.51 -20.10
C ILE A 320 10.13 -11.98 -19.88
N GLU A 321 9.33 -12.68 -19.08
CA GLU A 321 9.52 -14.11 -18.79
C GLU A 321 9.41 -14.96 -20.06
N PHE A 322 8.42 -14.68 -20.92
CA PHE A 322 8.24 -15.37 -22.19
C PHE A 322 9.46 -15.25 -23.10
N ILE A 323 10.03 -14.05 -23.23
CA ILE A 323 11.26 -13.83 -24.03
C ILE A 323 12.42 -14.62 -23.44
N VAL A 324 12.66 -14.50 -22.12
CA VAL A 324 13.80 -15.14 -21.46
C VAL A 324 13.72 -16.67 -21.56
N LEU A 325 12.51 -17.25 -21.46
CA LEU A 325 12.30 -18.68 -21.58
C LEU A 325 12.38 -19.22 -23.02
N ASN A 326 12.29 -18.35 -24.03
CA ASN A 326 12.27 -18.73 -25.45
C ASN A 326 13.35 -18.02 -26.27
N ILE A 327 14.44 -17.59 -25.63
CA ILE A 327 15.43 -16.66 -26.20
C ILE A 327 15.98 -17.13 -27.56
N ASP A 328 16.29 -18.41 -27.70
CA ASP A 328 16.89 -18.99 -28.91
C ASP A 328 15.95 -18.95 -30.12
N ASN A 329 14.63 -19.00 -29.88
CA ASN A 329 13.60 -19.07 -30.93
C ASN A 329 12.79 -17.78 -31.04
N PHE A 330 13.03 -16.79 -30.18
CA PHE A 330 12.20 -15.60 -30.13
C PHE A 330 12.40 -14.69 -31.35
N GLU A 331 13.59 -14.69 -31.95
CA GLU A 331 13.92 -13.87 -33.11
C GLU A 331 13.04 -14.17 -34.33
N SER A 332 12.64 -15.42 -34.51
CA SER A 332 11.76 -15.87 -35.60
C SER A 332 10.28 -15.94 -35.19
N HIS A 333 9.93 -15.52 -33.97
CA HIS A 333 8.58 -15.65 -33.45
C HIS A 333 7.60 -14.68 -34.17
N PRO A 334 6.43 -15.14 -34.63
CA PRO A 334 5.51 -14.33 -35.44
C PRO A 334 4.96 -13.09 -34.72
N CYS A 335 4.95 -13.11 -33.38
CA CYS A 335 4.49 -11.99 -32.56
C CYS A 335 5.64 -11.17 -31.93
N LYS A 336 6.88 -11.28 -32.43
CA LYS A 336 8.09 -10.65 -31.85
C LYS A 336 7.85 -9.18 -31.47
N ASP A 337 7.47 -8.34 -32.43
CA ASP A 337 7.33 -6.89 -32.22
C ASP A 337 6.24 -6.54 -31.20
N ALA A 338 5.12 -7.27 -31.25
CA ALA A 338 4.03 -7.08 -30.30
C ALA A 338 4.45 -7.45 -28.88
N VAL A 339 5.21 -8.54 -28.71
CA VAL A 339 5.75 -8.96 -27.42
C VAL A 339 6.79 -7.97 -26.91
N LEU A 340 7.73 -7.51 -27.76
CA LEU A 340 8.72 -6.50 -27.38
C LEU A 340 8.07 -5.18 -26.93
N LYS A 341 7.00 -4.74 -27.62
CA LYS A 341 6.24 -3.57 -27.22
C LYS A 341 5.66 -3.71 -25.80
N ARG A 342 5.13 -4.89 -25.46
CA ARG A 342 4.60 -5.17 -24.12
C ARG A 342 5.70 -5.31 -23.07
N SER A 343 6.83 -5.91 -23.43
CA SER A 343 8.03 -5.95 -22.60
C SER A 343 8.52 -4.54 -22.25
N LYS A 344 8.51 -3.61 -23.22
CA LYS A 344 8.79 -2.20 -22.95
C LYS A 344 7.84 -1.62 -21.91
N SER A 345 6.53 -1.87 -22.01
CA SER A 345 5.57 -1.43 -21.00
C SER A 345 5.90 -1.97 -19.60
N CYS A 346 6.40 -3.20 -19.48
CA CYS A 346 6.85 -3.74 -18.20
C CYS A 346 8.05 -2.94 -17.65
N LEU A 347 9.06 -2.69 -18.48
CA LEU A 347 10.28 -1.96 -18.09
C LEU A 347 9.95 -0.52 -17.70
N ASP A 348 9.07 0.16 -18.47
CA ASP A 348 8.56 1.49 -18.14
C ASP A 348 7.84 1.49 -16.78
N GLY A 349 7.08 0.43 -16.48
CA GLY A 349 6.45 0.22 -15.17
C GLY A 349 7.48 0.10 -14.04
N CYS A 350 8.50 -0.74 -14.20
CA CYS A 350 9.59 -0.87 -13.24
C CYS A 350 10.29 0.47 -12.98
N MET A 351 10.62 1.20 -14.05
CA MET A 351 11.30 2.48 -13.94
C MET A 351 10.44 3.55 -13.28
N GLY A 352 9.17 3.67 -13.71
CA GLY A 352 8.24 4.64 -13.16
C GLY A 352 8.01 4.44 -11.66
N PHE A 353 7.88 3.19 -11.22
CA PHE A 353 7.74 2.86 -9.79
C PHE A 353 8.96 3.32 -8.99
N ILE A 354 10.17 2.98 -9.45
CA ILE A 354 11.42 3.36 -8.76
C ILE A 354 11.55 4.88 -8.68
N LYS A 355 11.28 5.59 -9.79
CA LYS A 355 11.34 7.06 -9.84
C LYS A 355 10.33 7.72 -8.90
N VAL A 356 9.11 7.17 -8.78
CA VAL A 356 8.09 7.70 -7.85
C VAL A 356 8.57 7.67 -6.40
N PHE A 357 9.29 6.63 -6.00
CA PHE A 357 9.79 6.50 -4.63
C PHE A 357 11.20 7.05 -4.42
N ASP A 358 11.87 7.57 -5.46
CA ASP A 358 13.18 8.23 -5.35
C ASP A 358 13.04 9.67 -4.85
N VAL A 359 12.45 9.78 -3.65
CA VAL A 359 12.22 11.02 -2.92
C VAL A 359 13.13 11.11 -1.71
N GLN A 360 13.39 12.31 -1.20
CA GLN A 360 14.37 12.49 -0.11
C GLN A 360 13.96 11.77 1.19
N THR A 361 12.68 11.88 1.55
CA THR A 361 12.09 11.33 2.77
C THR A 361 10.98 10.37 2.39
N VAL A 362 10.72 9.35 3.20
CA VAL A 362 9.54 8.47 3.11
C VAL A 362 8.98 8.23 4.50
N ASN A 363 7.67 8.00 4.63
CA ASN A 363 7.07 7.80 5.94
C ASN A 363 6.85 6.31 6.25
N SER A 364 7.37 5.82 7.37
CA SER A 364 7.28 4.41 7.74
C SER A 364 5.87 3.94 8.11
N LEU A 365 4.96 4.86 8.47
CA LEU A 365 3.54 4.55 8.74
C LEU A 365 2.81 4.02 7.50
N THR A 366 3.35 4.25 6.30
CA THR A 366 2.76 3.69 5.09
C THR A 366 3.05 2.22 4.84
N CYS A 367 3.74 1.56 5.78
CA CYS A 367 4.24 0.18 5.66
C CYS A 367 5.19 0.03 4.46
N LEU A 368 6.49 0.26 4.70
CA LEU A 368 7.51 0.26 3.65
C LEU A 368 7.83 -1.14 3.11
N PHE A 369 7.46 -2.21 3.82
CA PHE A 369 7.84 -3.57 3.45
C PHE A 369 7.33 -4.00 2.06
N PRO A 370 6.03 -3.97 1.73
CA PRO A 370 5.58 -4.32 0.38
C PRO A 370 6.18 -3.43 -0.71
N THR A 371 6.34 -2.13 -0.43
CA THR A 371 6.96 -1.17 -1.36
C THR A 371 8.42 -1.51 -1.63
N GLY A 372 9.17 -1.90 -0.60
CA GLY A 372 10.56 -2.32 -0.73
C GLY A 372 10.72 -3.64 -1.48
N MET A 373 9.86 -4.63 -1.23
CA MET A 373 9.87 -5.89 -1.98
C MET A 373 9.64 -5.66 -3.48
N VAL A 374 8.64 -4.85 -3.84
CA VAL A 374 8.41 -4.47 -5.25
C VAL A 374 9.61 -3.72 -5.84
N THR A 375 10.19 -2.78 -5.08
CA THR A 375 11.42 -2.05 -5.51
C THR A 375 12.56 -3.02 -5.79
N PHE A 376 12.78 -4.01 -4.92
CA PHE A 376 13.80 -5.03 -5.09
C PHE A 376 13.58 -5.85 -6.35
N THR A 377 12.36 -6.37 -6.56
CA THR A 377 12.03 -7.15 -7.75
C THR A 377 12.19 -6.35 -9.04
N MET A 378 11.67 -5.12 -9.08
CA MET A 378 11.77 -4.26 -10.27
C MET A 378 13.22 -3.88 -10.58
N THR A 379 14.05 -3.65 -9.56
CA THR A 379 15.49 -3.39 -9.73
C THR A 379 16.19 -4.61 -10.33
N ILE A 380 15.89 -5.83 -9.87
CA ILE A 380 16.40 -7.07 -10.47
C ILE A 380 16.00 -7.17 -11.94
N ILE A 381 14.74 -6.90 -12.27
CA ILE A 381 14.25 -6.99 -13.66
C ILE A 381 15.00 -6.02 -14.57
N LEU A 382 15.21 -4.77 -14.13
CA LEU A 382 15.99 -3.80 -14.90
C LEU A 382 17.45 -4.25 -15.06
N MET A 383 18.08 -4.74 -13.99
CA MET A 383 19.44 -5.30 -14.05
C MET A 383 19.53 -6.47 -15.03
N VAL A 384 18.59 -7.40 -14.98
CA VAL A 384 18.55 -8.56 -15.89
C VAL A 384 18.30 -8.10 -17.33
N ALA A 385 17.41 -7.13 -17.55
CA ALA A 385 17.11 -6.61 -18.88
C ALA A 385 18.37 -6.03 -19.55
N THR A 386 19.24 -5.33 -18.80
CA THR A 386 20.51 -4.79 -19.35
C THR A 386 21.51 -5.86 -19.78
N ILE A 387 21.35 -7.12 -19.37
CA ILE A 387 22.26 -8.21 -19.75
C ILE A 387 21.90 -8.74 -21.14
N PHE A 388 20.61 -8.78 -21.49
CA PHE A 388 20.16 -9.43 -22.71
C PHE A 388 20.11 -8.44 -23.89
N PRO A 389 20.82 -8.72 -25.00
CA PRO A 389 20.86 -7.83 -26.17
C PRO A 389 19.48 -7.48 -26.72
N ILE A 390 18.53 -8.40 -26.61
CA ILE A 390 17.17 -8.23 -27.12
C ILE A 390 16.39 -7.08 -26.47
N PHE A 391 16.76 -6.70 -25.25
CA PHE A 391 16.11 -5.59 -24.54
C PHE A 391 16.85 -4.27 -24.72
N LYS A 392 18.02 -4.25 -25.39
CA LYS A 392 18.87 -3.06 -25.52
C LYS A 392 18.11 -1.86 -26.08
N ASP A 393 17.33 -2.07 -27.14
CA ASP A 393 16.55 -1.01 -27.80
C ASP A 393 15.28 -0.61 -27.03
N LEU A 394 14.89 -1.38 -26.00
CA LEU A 394 13.73 -1.07 -25.16
C LEU A 394 14.10 -0.24 -23.93
N LEU A 395 15.37 -0.28 -23.51
CA LEU A 395 15.86 0.38 -22.32
C LEU A 395 16.25 1.82 -22.67
N PRO A 396 15.79 2.83 -21.90
CA PRO A 396 16.21 4.20 -22.09
C PRO A 396 17.62 4.44 -21.52
N ASP A 397 18.23 5.55 -21.95
CA ASP A 397 19.61 5.91 -21.60
C ASP A 397 19.83 6.08 -20.07
N ASP A 398 18.78 6.43 -19.33
CA ASP A 398 18.83 6.66 -17.88
C ASP A 398 18.57 5.39 -17.04
N VAL A 399 18.54 4.20 -17.64
CA VAL A 399 18.26 2.94 -16.92
C VAL A 399 19.23 2.70 -15.76
N GLU A 400 20.51 3.02 -15.91
CA GLU A 400 21.52 2.84 -14.86
C GLU A 400 21.25 3.73 -13.65
N ASP A 401 20.86 5.00 -13.89
CA ASP A 401 20.50 5.94 -12.84
C ASP A 401 19.25 5.48 -12.07
N VAL A 402 18.31 4.85 -12.78
CA VAL A 402 17.13 4.25 -12.16
C VAL A 402 17.48 3.01 -11.34
N ILE A 403 18.38 2.13 -11.82
CA ILE A 403 18.88 0.99 -11.03
C ILE A 403 19.54 1.49 -9.74
N LEU A 404 20.34 2.57 -9.82
CA LEU A 404 20.91 3.22 -8.64
C LEU A 404 19.83 3.81 -7.74
N GLY A 405 18.79 4.43 -8.30
CA GLY A 405 17.61 4.90 -7.57
C GLY A 405 16.90 3.79 -6.81
N GLY A 406 16.76 2.59 -7.40
CA GLY A 406 16.20 1.41 -6.75
C GLY A 406 17.01 0.97 -5.53
N LYS A 407 18.34 0.92 -5.67
CA LYS A 407 19.26 0.64 -4.55
C LYS A 407 19.16 1.71 -3.45
N ARG A 408 19.11 2.99 -3.83
CA ARG A 408 18.91 4.11 -2.87
C ARG A 408 17.58 3.97 -2.14
N ASN A 409 16.49 3.66 -2.83
CA ASN A 409 15.19 3.48 -2.20
C ASN A 409 15.21 2.35 -1.16
N LEU A 410 15.81 1.20 -1.49
CA LEU A 410 15.98 0.11 -0.53
C LEU A 410 16.88 0.49 0.65
N ALA A 411 17.97 1.22 0.43
CA ALA A 411 18.82 1.73 1.49
C ALA A 411 18.11 2.74 2.40
N ARG A 412 17.14 3.48 1.85
CA ARG A 412 16.25 4.35 2.64
C ARG A 412 15.31 3.50 3.46
N PHE A 413 14.63 2.53 2.85
CA PHE A 413 13.69 1.65 3.54
C PHE A 413 14.35 0.80 4.62
N SER A 414 15.63 0.43 4.46
CA SER A 414 16.37 -0.38 5.43
C SER A 414 16.61 0.32 6.78
N GLN A 415 16.47 1.64 6.83
CA GLN A 415 16.51 2.41 8.09
C GLN A 415 15.31 2.10 9.01
N SER A 416 14.22 1.57 8.46
CA SER A 416 13.05 1.11 9.19
C SER A 416 12.95 -0.41 9.16
N VAL A 417 13.09 -1.04 7.99
CA VAL A 417 12.95 -2.50 7.79
C VAL A 417 14.33 -3.12 7.54
N ALA A 418 14.98 -3.60 8.59
CA ALA A 418 16.39 -4.00 8.57
C ALA A 418 16.72 -5.09 7.53
N GLU A 419 15.74 -5.94 7.20
CA GLU A 419 15.82 -7.03 6.23
C GLU A 419 16.21 -6.55 4.82
N PHE A 420 15.94 -5.29 4.46
CA PHE A 420 16.38 -4.75 3.17
C PHE A 420 17.90 -4.60 3.05
N SER A 421 18.65 -4.63 4.15
CA SER A 421 20.13 -4.65 4.10
C SER A 421 20.65 -5.89 3.36
N TRP A 422 20.03 -7.04 3.58
CA TRP A 422 20.36 -8.28 2.88
C TRP A 422 19.98 -8.22 1.39
N HIS A 423 18.83 -7.61 1.08
CA HIS A 423 18.39 -7.41 -0.31
C HIS A 423 19.37 -6.51 -1.09
N ILE A 424 19.89 -5.46 -0.46
CA ILE A 424 20.90 -4.58 -1.06
C ILE A 424 22.18 -5.36 -1.37
N GLU A 425 22.66 -6.19 -0.45
CA GLU A 425 23.84 -7.05 -0.68
C GLU A 425 23.64 -7.97 -1.89
N ILE A 426 22.44 -8.53 -2.07
CA ILE A 426 22.12 -9.32 -3.27
C ILE A 426 22.19 -8.45 -4.53
N LEU A 427 21.61 -7.25 -4.52
CA LEU A 427 21.67 -6.35 -5.67
C LEU A 427 23.11 -5.94 -6.02
N GLU A 428 23.98 -5.80 -5.02
CA GLU A 428 25.41 -5.50 -5.24
C GLU A 428 26.12 -6.67 -5.93
N ARG A 429 25.92 -7.90 -5.43
CA ARG A 429 26.47 -9.11 -6.05
C ARG A 429 25.96 -9.30 -7.48
N LEU A 430 24.65 -9.07 -7.69
CA LEU A 430 24.03 -9.14 -9.01
C LEU A 430 24.61 -8.09 -9.96
N ASP A 431 24.83 -6.85 -9.50
CA ASP A 431 25.39 -5.78 -10.32
C ASP A 431 26.85 -6.06 -10.73
N VAL A 432 27.67 -6.64 -9.84
CA VAL A 432 29.03 -7.09 -10.20
C VAL A 432 28.96 -8.17 -11.29
N ALA A 433 28.10 -9.18 -11.12
CA ALA A 433 27.93 -10.24 -12.12
C ALA A 433 27.41 -9.70 -13.46
N ARG A 434 26.48 -8.75 -13.42
CA ARG A 434 25.90 -8.05 -14.57
C ARG A 434 26.97 -7.30 -15.37
N ARG A 435 27.76 -6.44 -14.71
CA ARG A 435 28.84 -5.68 -15.35
C ARG A 435 29.88 -6.60 -15.99
N ASN A 436 30.28 -7.66 -15.30
CA ASN A 436 31.22 -8.66 -15.84
C ASN A 436 30.69 -9.39 -17.07
N ARG A 437 29.36 -9.54 -17.23
CA ARG A 437 28.76 -10.10 -18.44
C ARG A 437 28.70 -9.10 -19.59
N ILE A 438 28.35 -7.85 -19.30
CA ILE A 438 28.31 -6.79 -20.32
C ILE A 438 29.68 -6.63 -20.98
N VAL A 439 30.76 -6.55 -20.20
CA VAL A 439 32.14 -6.44 -20.72
C VAL A 439 32.49 -7.59 -21.66
N ARG A 440 32.13 -8.84 -21.30
CA ARG A 440 32.39 -10.02 -22.17
C ARG A 440 31.59 -10.06 -23.46
N HIS A 441 30.51 -9.27 -23.57
CA HIS A 441 29.73 -9.16 -24.80
C HIS A 441 30.23 -8.02 -25.71
N GLU A 442 31.06 -7.12 -25.18
CA GLU A 442 31.70 -6.03 -25.92
C GLU A 442 33.10 -6.40 -26.44
N GLU A 443 33.77 -7.38 -25.81
CA GLU A 443 34.96 -8.09 -26.31
C GLU A 443 34.60 -9.16 -27.34
#